data_AF-A0A072Q3L7-F1
#
_entry.id   AF-A0A072Q3L7-F1
#
_cell.length_a   1.000
_cell.length_b   1.000
_cell.length_c   1.000
_cell.angle_alpha   90.00
_cell.angle_beta   90.00
_cell.angle_gamma   90.00
#
_symmetry.space_group_name_H-M   'P 1'
#
loop_
_entity.id
_entity.type
_entity.pdbx_description
1 polymer ?
#
loop_
_entity_poly.entity_id
_entity_poly.type
_entity_poly.pdbx_seq_one_letter_code
_entity_poly.pdbx_strand_id
1 'polypeptide(L)'
;MKFGQDFQAALNRDEYPRQWIDSAISYKKLKKCIKRVQQELESLGLDKDTLNELWQHVGSSSNDKEGVSADMRLQYSLNVTGNVKFTPRLTIAIDPIDGSPIDAWLSKDTKRVLQRLAKSSTTVDNSSGVRNNSVAGQSDNLGSAGENDQSRSDGDHGTNIDDPGHDNSNGRGDHLETIEIPLTSDSEFFQILRRELADLDRVQQSERHRLEQEIVKLGHELRDLKASKSKKSKQEIEAWRQILELYSDAEVFLSSHEADAGSRDYTHAQEHFQTFNKTLATQRNGVLKLSKPAADSLGRFLNINVKLLRLMKFQDINRTALSKIMKKFDKRTALHAQSSIQSSLITAPYLAQDLARATCFTISEEILNVIPALNDYLCPVCFTISWKPVRLRCNHIFCIRCIIVLQRRGKTHCPLCRESVVMEATADNVDRELMKFFKDNFKADVKQKQRENELAAGIDRWGAQYEQSQKCVIM
;
A
#
# COMPACT_ATOMS: atom_id res chain seq x y z
N MET A 1 13.60 0.79 -29.94
CA MET A 1 14.67 0.98 -28.92
C MET A 1 14.43 2.13 -27.93
N LYS A 2 13.34 2.90 -28.06
CA LYS A 2 13.10 4.20 -27.43
C LYS A 2 13.15 4.25 -25.88
N PHE A 3 12.44 3.35 -25.18
CA PHE A 3 12.19 3.50 -23.73
C PHE A 3 13.41 3.75 -22.83
N GLY A 4 14.58 3.16 -23.11
CA GLY A 4 15.79 3.39 -22.29
C GLY A 4 16.46 4.75 -22.51
N GLN A 5 16.09 5.46 -23.57
CA GLN A 5 16.42 6.87 -23.80
C GLN A 5 15.31 7.75 -23.21
N ASP A 6 14.03 7.41 -23.45
CA ASP A 6 12.88 8.13 -22.90
C ASP A 6 12.91 8.20 -21.36
N PHE A 7 13.27 7.10 -20.68
CA PHE A 7 13.42 7.03 -19.22
C PHE A 7 14.51 7.98 -18.70
N GLN A 8 15.69 8.01 -19.35
CA GLN A 8 16.75 8.93 -18.98
C GLN A 8 16.35 10.39 -19.26
N ALA A 9 15.65 10.64 -20.38
CA ALA A 9 15.15 11.96 -20.72
C ALA A 9 14.11 12.45 -19.69
N ALA A 10 13.24 11.57 -19.20
CA ALA A 10 12.28 11.89 -18.14
C ALA A 10 13.00 12.26 -16.83
N LEU A 11 13.98 11.45 -16.39
CA LEU A 11 14.80 11.76 -15.20
C LEU A 11 15.56 13.08 -15.33
N ASN A 12 16.05 13.41 -16.54
CA ASN A 12 16.80 14.65 -16.77
C ASN A 12 15.89 15.89 -16.94
N ARG A 13 14.60 15.72 -17.30
CA ARG A 13 13.67 16.82 -17.60
C ARG A 13 12.99 17.40 -16.35
N ASP A 14 12.73 16.58 -15.35
CA ASP A 14 11.83 16.90 -14.22
C ASP A 14 12.53 17.50 -12.99
N GLU A 15 13.78 17.93 -13.11
CA GLU A 15 14.59 18.55 -12.03
C GLU A 15 14.68 17.71 -10.74
N TYR A 16 14.78 16.38 -10.84
CA TYR A 16 15.02 15.55 -9.66
C TYR A 16 16.39 15.87 -9.02
N PRO A 17 16.51 15.81 -7.68
CA PRO A 17 17.81 15.88 -7.01
C PRO A 17 18.79 14.82 -7.54
N ARG A 18 20.08 15.14 -7.64
CA ARG A 18 21.09 14.20 -8.15
C ARG A 18 21.04 12.84 -7.43
N GLN A 19 20.92 12.86 -6.10
CA GLN A 19 20.76 11.66 -5.26
C GLN A 19 19.59 10.74 -5.69
N TRP A 20 18.48 11.30 -6.17
CA TRP A 20 17.36 10.52 -6.69
C TRP A 20 17.71 9.89 -8.05
N ILE A 21 18.34 10.67 -8.95
CA ILE A 21 18.76 10.19 -10.28
C ILE A 21 19.82 9.08 -10.14
N ASP A 22 20.77 9.24 -9.22
CA ASP A 22 21.83 8.29 -8.93
C ASP A 22 21.30 6.99 -8.29
N SER A 23 20.17 7.08 -7.56
CA SER A 23 19.46 5.93 -6.97
C SER A 23 18.43 5.29 -7.91
N ALA A 24 18.16 5.89 -9.08
CA ALA A 24 17.15 5.38 -10.01
C ALA A 24 17.58 4.08 -10.71
N ILE A 25 16.61 3.29 -11.18
CA ILE A 25 16.89 2.00 -11.84
C ILE A 25 17.82 2.20 -13.05
N SER A 26 19.00 1.56 -13.01
CA SER A 26 20.02 1.67 -14.06
C SER A 26 19.68 0.81 -15.28
N TYR A 27 18.57 1.13 -15.96
CA TYR A 27 17.99 0.34 -17.05
C TYR A 27 19.01 -0.05 -18.14
N LYS A 28 19.98 0.82 -18.45
CA LYS A 28 21.07 0.55 -19.40
C LYS A 28 22.07 -0.50 -18.89
N LYS A 29 22.40 -0.47 -17.59
CA LYS A 29 23.32 -1.41 -16.92
C LYS A 29 22.68 -2.80 -16.79
N LEU A 30 21.45 -2.84 -16.29
CA LEU A 30 20.65 -4.07 -16.19
C LEU A 30 20.45 -4.73 -17.57
N LYS A 31 20.20 -3.95 -18.63
CA LYS A 31 20.13 -4.46 -20.01
C LYS A 31 21.45 -5.10 -20.51
N LYS A 32 22.62 -4.62 -20.06
CA LYS A 32 23.91 -5.27 -20.36
C LYS A 32 24.05 -6.59 -19.60
N CYS A 33 23.54 -6.69 -18.37
CA CYS A 33 23.54 -7.93 -17.60
C CYS A 33 22.64 -8.99 -18.26
N ILE A 34 21.41 -8.63 -18.67
CA ILE A 34 20.50 -9.54 -19.42
C ILE A 34 21.18 -10.13 -20.67
N LYS A 35 22.02 -9.36 -21.39
CA LYS A 35 22.77 -9.90 -22.52
C LYS A 35 23.80 -10.96 -22.12
N ARG A 36 24.47 -10.79 -20.98
CA ARG A 36 25.44 -11.77 -20.46
C ARG A 36 24.73 -13.05 -19.99
N VAL A 37 23.59 -12.93 -19.31
CA VAL A 37 22.73 -14.08 -18.99
C VAL A 37 22.32 -14.84 -20.26
N GLN A 38 21.90 -14.12 -21.29
CA GLN A 38 21.55 -14.74 -22.57
C GLN A 38 22.76 -15.49 -23.19
N GLN A 39 23.95 -14.90 -23.18
CA GLN A 39 25.17 -15.53 -23.70
C GLN A 39 25.64 -16.74 -22.86
N GLU A 40 25.48 -16.68 -21.55
CA GLU A 40 25.77 -17.79 -20.62
C GLU A 40 24.83 -18.97 -20.89
N LEU A 41 23.52 -18.72 -21.00
CA LEU A 41 22.51 -19.70 -21.39
C LEU A 41 22.77 -20.32 -22.79
N GLU A 42 23.05 -19.48 -23.80
CA GLU A 42 23.45 -19.93 -25.14
C GLU A 42 24.71 -20.82 -25.08
N SER A 43 25.70 -20.49 -24.24
CA SER A 43 26.93 -21.29 -24.08
C SER A 43 26.72 -22.65 -23.39
N LEU A 44 25.63 -22.79 -22.62
CA LEU A 44 25.22 -24.05 -21.99
C LEU A 44 24.32 -24.90 -22.90
N GLY A 45 23.98 -24.42 -24.11
CA GLY A 45 23.01 -25.07 -25.00
C GLY A 45 21.57 -24.96 -24.50
N LEU A 46 21.28 -23.99 -23.63
CA LEU A 46 19.96 -23.67 -23.10
C LEU A 46 19.49 -22.33 -23.67
N ASP A 47 19.45 -22.23 -24.99
CA ASP A 47 18.96 -21.02 -25.64
C ASP A 47 17.48 -20.76 -25.34
N LYS A 48 17.01 -19.57 -25.74
CA LYS A 48 15.64 -19.13 -25.50
C LYS A 48 14.60 -20.15 -26.01
N ASP A 49 14.82 -20.75 -27.18
CA ASP A 49 13.78 -21.56 -27.83
C ASP A 49 13.78 -22.97 -27.22
N THR A 50 14.97 -23.53 -26.96
CA THR A 50 15.18 -24.75 -26.15
C THR A 50 14.51 -24.64 -24.78
N LEU A 51 14.67 -23.51 -24.06
CA LEU A 51 14.03 -23.31 -22.76
C LEU A 51 12.51 -23.19 -22.86
N ASN A 52 11.96 -22.54 -23.89
CA ASN A 52 10.51 -22.47 -24.07
C ASN A 52 9.90 -23.85 -24.38
N GLU A 53 10.58 -24.69 -25.14
CA GLU A 53 10.17 -26.08 -25.40
C GLU A 53 10.17 -26.90 -24.10
N LEU A 54 11.24 -26.81 -23.29
CA LEU A 54 11.29 -27.46 -21.97
C LEU A 54 10.11 -27.05 -21.06
N TRP A 55 9.81 -25.74 -20.96
CA TRP A 55 8.66 -25.27 -20.18
C TRP A 55 7.31 -25.78 -20.70
N GLN A 56 7.14 -25.92 -22.02
CA GLN A 56 5.92 -26.47 -22.61
C GLN A 56 5.75 -27.96 -22.34
N HIS A 57 6.83 -28.73 -22.35
CA HIS A 57 6.78 -30.16 -22.03
C HIS A 57 6.50 -30.41 -20.55
N VAL A 58 7.18 -29.69 -19.64
CA VAL A 58 6.90 -29.75 -18.19
C VAL A 58 5.45 -29.37 -17.88
N GLY A 59 4.91 -28.34 -18.55
CA GLY A 59 3.49 -27.98 -18.44
C GLY A 59 2.54 -29.05 -18.97
N SER A 60 2.86 -29.66 -20.11
CA SER A 60 1.96 -30.61 -20.80
C SER A 60 1.90 -31.99 -20.15
N SER A 61 2.98 -32.43 -19.50
CA SER A 61 3.04 -33.71 -18.75
C SER A 61 2.19 -33.74 -17.47
N SER A 62 1.55 -32.63 -17.08
CA SER A 62 0.75 -32.52 -15.85
C SER A 62 -0.71 -33.00 -15.97
N ASN A 63 -1.14 -33.42 -17.16
CA ASN A 63 -2.51 -33.91 -17.42
C ASN A 63 -2.68 -35.43 -17.28
N ASP A 64 -1.59 -36.20 -17.18
CA ASP A 64 -1.66 -37.65 -17.04
C ASP A 64 -1.58 -38.09 -15.57
N LYS A 65 -2.34 -39.15 -15.25
CA LYS A 65 -2.66 -39.56 -13.88
C LYS A 65 -1.50 -40.30 -13.21
N GLU A 66 -0.65 -39.58 -12.48
CA GLU A 66 0.04 -40.11 -11.28
C GLU A 66 0.61 -38.96 -10.44
N GLY A 67 0.65 -39.14 -9.10
CA GLY A 67 0.74 -38.05 -8.12
C GLY A 67 2.10 -37.35 -7.95
N VAL A 68 2.90 -37.21 -9.00
CA VAL A 68 4.19 -36.50 -8.96
C VAL A 68 3.97 -35.03 -9.35
N SER A 69 4.18 -34.09 -8.41
CA SER A 69 3.96 -32.67 -8.69
C SER A 69 4.86 -32.17 -9.83
N ALA A 70 4.27 -31.51 -10.81
CA ALA A 70 4.97 -30.93 -11.97
C ALA A 70 6.06 -29.90 -11.56
N ASP A 71 5.97 -29.36 -10.34
CA ASP A 71 6.93 -28.40 -9.75
C ASP A 71 8.39 -28.88 -9.71
N MET A 72 8.67 -30.19 -9.78
CA MET A 72 10.04 -30.72 -9.62
C MET A 72 10.86 -30.85 -10.91
N ARG A 73 10.28 -30.74 -12.11
CA ARG A 73 11.00 -31.06 -13.37
C ARG A 73 11.86 -29.94 -13.91
N LEU A 74 11.38 -28.70 -13.87
CA LEU A 74 12.12 -27.49 -14.24
C LEU A 74 11.70 -26.34 -13.33
N GLN A 75 12.63 -25.82 -12.54
CA GLN A 75 12.33 -24.72 -11.61
C GLN A 75 13.37 -23.60 -11.74
N TYR A 76 12.91 -22.36 -11.84
CA TYR A 76 13.75 -21.17 -11.68
C TYR A 76 13.34 -20.42 -10.40
N SER A 77 14.06 -20.68 -9.32
CA SER A 77 13.74 -20.23 -7.96
C SER A 77 14.79 -19.27 -7.40
N LEU A 78 14.44 -18.61 -6.30
CA LEU A 78 15.33 -17.70 -5.58
C LEU A 78 15.57 -18.21 -4.16
N ASN A 79 16.84 -18.50 -3.83
CA ASN A 79 17.25 -18.70 -2.45
C ASN A 79 17.67 -17.37 -1.80
N VAL A 80 17.02 -17.05 -0.67
CA VAL A 80 17.34 -15.90 0.20
C VAL A 80 17.80 -16.41 1.56
N THR A 81 19.07 -16.80 1.65
CA THR A 81 19.68 -17.30 2.90
C THR A 81 20.15 -16.13 3.79
N GLY A 82 19.20 -15.51 4.48
CA GLY A 82 19.44 -14.39 5.40
C GLY A 82 20.16 -13.21 4.73
N ASN A 83 21.00 -12.50 5.47
CA ASN A 83 21.71 -11.31 4.99
C ASN A 83 22.77 -11.57 3.89
N VAL A 84 23.09 -12.82 3.55
CA VAL A 84 24.40 -13.14 2.95
C VAL A 84 24.39 -13.37 1.44
N LYS A 85 23.34 -13.93 0.82
CA LYS A 85 23.33 -14.09 -0.65
C LYS A 85 21.95 -14.04 -1.29
N PHE A 86 21.89 -13.41 -2.47
CA PHE A 86 20.81 -13.53 -3.43
C PHE A 86 21.34 -14.39 -4.57
N THR A 87 20.85 -15.62 -4.69
CA THR A 87 21.25 -16.57 -5.74
C THR A 87 19.99 -17.14 -6.38
N PRO A 88 19.70 -16.77 -7.65
CA PRO A 88 18.78 -17.55 -8.45
C PRO A 88 19.36 -18.94 -8.70
N ARG A 89 18.49 -19.93 -8.92
CA ARG A 89 18.87 -21.29 -9.30
C ARG A 89 17.94 -21.77 -10.40
N LEU A 90 18.53 -22.35 -11.44
CA LEU A 90 17.81 -23.12 -12.45
C LEU A 90 18.05 -24.60 -12.17
N THR A 91 16.98 -25.34 -11.87
CA THR A 91 17.04 -26.75 -11.49
C THR A 91 16.36 -27.60 -12.54
N ILE A 92 17.00 -28.68 -12.99
CA ILE A 92 16.47 -29.65 -13.97
C ILE A 92 16.53 -31.06 -13.38
N ALA A 93 15.45 -31.84 -13.51
CA ALA A 93 15.43 -33.24 -13.07
C ALA A 93 16.16 -34.19 -14.03
N ILE A 94 16.87 -35.17 -13.48
CA ILE A 94 17.62 -36.21 -14.18
C ILE A 94 17.19 -37.63 -13.80
N ASP A 95 17.34 -38.55 -14.76
CA ASP A 95 17.17 -39.98 -14.59
C ASP A 95 18.30 -40.52 -13.69
N PRO A 96 17.97 -41.21 -12.58
CA PRO A 96 18.96 -41.69 -11.61
C PRO A 96 19.81 -42.88 -12.10
N ILE A 97 19.54 -43.44 -13.28
CA ILE A 97 20.25 -44.61 -13.83
C ILE A 97 21.35 -44.18 -14.80
N ASP A 98 21.12 -43.18 -15.66
CA ASP A 98 22.07 -42.73 -16.68
C ASP A 98 22.52 -41.26 -16.57
N GLY A 99 21.94 -40.49 -15.63
CA GLY A 99 22.22 -39.08 -15.41
C GLY A 99 21.77 -38.17 -16.56
N SER A 100 20.89 -38.65 -17.44
CA SER A 100 20.25 -37.83 -18.47
C SER A 100 19.18 -36.94 -17.89
N PRO A 101 19.01 -35.70 -18.39
CA PRO A 101 17.76 -34.96 -18.20
C PRO A 101 16.56 -35.81 -18.61
N ILE A 102 15.49 -35.77 -17.81
CA ILE A 102 14.32 -36.66 -17.92
C ILE A 102 13.55 -36.49 -19.24
N ASP A 103 13.81 -35.42 -19.99
CA ASP A 103 13.24 -35.18 -21.32
C ASP A 103 14.26 -35.42 -22.46
N ALA A 104 13.95 -36.37 -23.33
CA ALA A 104 14.83 -36.87 -24.38
C ALA A 104 15.11 -35.91 -25.57
N TRP A 105 14.55 -34.69 -25.54
CA TRP A 105 14.54 -33.73 -26.65
C TRP A 105 15.73 -32.76 -26.70
N LEU A 106 16.55 -32.72 -25.65
CA LEU A 106 17.73 -31.86 -25.63
C LEU A 106 18.77 -32.25 -26.68
N SER A 107 19.38 -31.23 -27.30
CA SER A 107 20.46 -31.45 -28.28
C SER A 107 21.58 -32.32 -27.68
N LYS A 108 22.26 -33.11 -28.51
CA LYS A 108 23.34 -34.00 -28.05
C LYS A 108 24.43 -33.24 -27.29
N ASP A 109 24.66 -31.98 -27.63
CA ASP A 109 25.66 -31.13 -26.97
C ASP A 109 25.12 -30.50 -25.67
N THR A 110 23.86 -30.05 -25.63
CA THR A 110 23.19 -29.63 -24.39
C THR A 110 23.17 -30.79 -23.37
N LYS A 111 22.80 -31.99 -23.81
CA LYS A 111 22.78 -33.20 -22.97
C LYS A 111 24.18 -33.55 -22.43
N ARG A 112 25.24 -33.43 -23.24
CA ARG A 112 26.64 -33.59 -22.80
C ARG A 112 27.06 -32.54 -21.77
N VAL A 113 26.63 -31.28 -21.91
CA VAL A 113 26.92 -30.21 -20.95
C VAL A 113 26.24 -30.47 -19.62
N LEU A 114 24.95 -30.80 -19.62
CA LEU A 114 24.19 -31.13 -18.40
C LEU A 114 24.74 -32.39 -17.71
N GLN A 115 25.05 -33.46 -18.46
CA GLN A 115 25.69 -34.65 -17.90
C GLN A 115 27.10 -34.38 -17.31
N ARG A 116 27.83 -33.39 -17.85
CA ARG A 116 29.11 -32.95 -17.26
C ARG A 116 28.88 -32.20 -15.94
N LEU A 117 27.87 -31.33 -15.89
CA LEU A 117 27.48 -30.61 -14.67
C LEU A 117 27.01 -31.57 -13.57
N ALA A 118 26.17 -32.56 -13.92
CA ALA A 118 25.74 -33.64 -13.01
C ALA A 118 26.92 -34.31 -12.29
N LYS A 119 27.92 -34.73 -13.09
CA LYS A 119 29.12 -35.43 -12.62
C LYS A 119 30.02 -34.55 -11.76
N SER A 120 30.07 -33.24 -12.01
CA SER A 120 30.77 -32.31 -11.11
C SER A 120 30.02 -32.06 -9.80
N SER A 121 28.69 -32.02 -9.81
CA SER A 121 27.89 -31.82 -8.59
C SER A 121 28.07 -32.98 -7.60
N THR A 122 27.96 -34.22 -8.08
CA THR A 122 28.15 -35.44 -7.28
C THR A 122 29.56 -35.62 -6.71
N THR A 123 30.57 -34.93 -7.25
CA THR A 123 31.94 -34.96 -6.70
C THR A 123 32.19 -34.00 -5.53
N VAL A 124 31.29 -33.04 -5.27
CA VAL A 124 31.49 -32.07 -4.17
C VAL A 124 31.01 -32.63 -2.83
N ASP A 125 29.83 -33.26 -2.77
CA ASP A 125 29.24 -33.77 -1.52
C ASP A 125 29.97 -34.98 -0.93
N ASN A 126 30.77 -35.71 -1.72
CA ASN A 126 31.53 -36.87 -1.24
C ASN A 126 32.84 -36.52 -0.48
N SER A 127 33.07 -35.24 -0.16
CA SER A 127 34.32 -34.78 0.49
C SER A 127 34.18 -34.37 1.97
N SER A 128 32.96 -34.36 2.53
CA SER A 128 32.68 -34.07 3.95
C SER A 128 32.31 -35.32 4.77
N GLY A 129 33.06 -36.41 4.55
CA GLY A 129 32.97 -37.64 5.34
C GLY A 129 33.51 -37.50 6.77
N VAL A 130 32.74 -36.85 7.66
CA VAL A 130 33.02 -36.85 9.10
C VAL A 130 32.79 -38.25 9.66
N ARG A 131 33.89 -38.96 9.92
CA ARG A 131 33.89 -40.28 10.57
C ARG A 131 33.48 -40.16 12.04
N ASN A 132 32.20 -40.31 12.35
CA ASN A 132 31.76 -40.60 13.72
C ASN A 132 31.96 -42.08 14.03
N ASN A 133 33.06 -42.37 14.73
CA ASN A 133 33.44 -43.71 15.15
C ASN A 133 32.83 -43.99 16.54
N SER A 134 31.61 -44.52 16.58
CA SER A 134 30.93 -44.85 17.85
C SER A 134 31.48 -46.12 18.48
N VAL A 135 32.44 -45.96 19.39
CA VAL A 135 32.97 -47.05 20.23
C VAL A 135 31.94 -47.42 21.30
N ALA A 136 31.63 -48.71 21.40
CA ALA A 136 30.83 -49.24 22.50
C ALA A 136 31.62 -49.21 23.82
N GLY A 137 31.00 -48.67 24.88
CA GLY A 137 31.54 -48.66 26.24
C GLY A 137 30.41 -48.88 27.24
N GLN A 138 30.52 -49.93 28.04
CA GLN A 138 29.51 -50.38 29.00
C GLN A 138 29.44 -49.46 30.23
N SER A 139 28.27 -49.37 30.86
CA SER A 139 28.14 -49.22 32.32
C SER A 139 26.77 -49.72 32.79
N ASP A 140 26.79 -50.45 33.90
CA ASP A 140 25.65 -51.16 34.49
C ASP A 140 24.75 -50.27 35.36
N ASN A 141 23.54 -50.80 35.61
CA ASN A 141 22.74 -50.71 36.84
C ASN A 141 22.79 -49.43 37.70
N LEU A 142 21.60 -48.84 37.91
CA LEU A 142 20.81 -49.05 39.15
C LEU A 142 19.43 -48.38 39.00
N GLY A 143 18.35 -49.06 39.42
CA GLY A 143 16.97 -48.60 39.20
C GLY A 143 16.33 -47.93 40.41
N SER A 144 15.07 -47.50 40.26
CA SER A 144 14.07 -47.48 41.32
C SER A 144 12.64 -47.44 40.74
N ALA A 145 11.64 -47.74 41.58
CA ALA A 145 10.29 -48.18 41.20
C ALA A 145 9.18 -47.11 41.30
N GLY A 146 7.95 -47.51 40.91
CA GLY A 146 6.70 -46.73 40.98
C GLY A 146 5.91 -46.86 39.66
N GLU A 147 5.22 -47.96 39.36
CA GLU A 147 3.94 -48.47 39.92
C GLU A 147 2.68 -47.63 39.63
N ASN A 148 1.61 -48.35 39.29
CA ASN A 148 0.19 -47.95 39.13
C ASN A 148 -0.18 -47.13 37.85
N ASP A 149 -1.30 -47.38 37.16
CA ASP A 149 -2.37 -48.37 37.39
C ASP A 149 -3.05 -48.87 36.08
N GLN A 150 -3.88 -49.90 36.26
CA GLN A 150 -4.78 -50.60 35.33
C GLN A 150 -5.94 -49.67 34.84
N SER A 151 -6.91 -50.01 33.98
CA SER A 151 -7.48 -51.32 33.58
C SER A 151 -8.45 -51.17 32.37
N ARG A 152 -8.83 -52.32 31.76
CA ARG A 152 -10.18 -52.64 31.17
C ARG A 152 -10.61 -51.92 29.88
N SER A 153 -11.43 -52.50 28.98
CA SER A 153 -12.07 -53.84 28.83
C SER A 153 -12.69 -53.89 27.43
N ASP A 154 -12.38 -54.86 26.56
CA ASP A 154 -13.05 -56.17 26.35
C ASP A 154 -13.98 -56.22 25.11
N GLY A 155 -13.75 -57.24 24.27
CA GLY A 155 -14.74 -57.93 23.43
C GLY A 155 -15.00 -57.42 22.00
N ASP A 156 -15.36 -58.26 21.03
CA ASP A 156 -15.25 -59.74 20.90
C ASP A 156 -15.55 -60.14 19.43
N HIS A 157 -15.15 -61.35 19.01
CA HIS A 157 -15.44 -62.06 17.75
C HIS A 157 -14.88 -61.43 16.43
N GLY A 158 -14.19 -62.14 15.54
CA GLY A 158 -13.72 -63.54 15.56
C GLY A 158 -14.27 -64.39 14.41
N THR A 159 -13.54 -64.47 13.29
CA THR A 159 -13.54 -65.61 12.34
C THR A 159 -12.22 -65.63 11.58
N ASN A 160 -11.47 -66.73 11.68
CA ASN A 160 -10.32 -67.03 10.84
C ASN A 160 -10.76 -67.56 9.46
N ILE A 161 -10.03 -67.20 8.40
CA ILE A 161 -9.95 -67.95 7.14
C ILE A 161 -8.50 -67.91 6.65
N ASP A 162 -7.92 -69.09 6.45
CA ASP A 162 -6.62 -69.33 5.80
C ASP A 162 -6.83 -69.44 4.26
N ASP A 163 -5.88 -69.24 3.35
CA ASP A 163 -4.41 -69.11 3.43
C ASP A 163 -3.94 -68.22 2.22
N PRO A 164 -2.81 -68.47 1.53
CA PRO A 164 -1.44 -68.08 1.84
C PRO A 164 -0.91 -66.86 1.08
N GLY A 165 0.15 -66.26 1.65
CA GLY A 165 1.34 -65.82 0.90
C GLY A 165 1.20 -64.64 -0.07
N HIS A 166 1.63 -63.45 0.38
CA HIS A 166 2.12 -62.43 -0.55
C HIS A 166 3.55 -62.00 -0.22
N ASP A 167 4.37 -61.96 -1.26
CA ASP A 167 5.81 -61.93 -1.19
C ASP A 167 6.36 -60.50 -1.07
N ASN A 168 7.60 -60.40 -0.60
CA ASN A 168 8.22 -59.17 -0.14
C ASN A 168 8.66 -58.27 -1.31
N SER A 169 7.87 -57.25 -1.66
CA SER A 169 8.26 -56.22 -2.65
C SER A 169 8.44 -54.84 -2.02
N ASN A 170 9.71 -54.49 -1.77
CA ASN A 170 10.12 -53.14 -1.39
C ASN A 170 9.58 -52.11 -2.41
N GLY A 171 8.71 -51.21 -1.94
CA GLY A 171 8.32 -50.03 -2.70
C GLY A 171 9.52 -49.12 -2.92
N ARG A 172 10.09 -49.15 -4.13
CA ARG A 172 11.04 -48.13 -4.60
C ARG A 172 10.28 -46.80 -4.73
N GLY A 173 10.45 -45.91 -3.77
CA GLY A 173 10.08 -44.52 -3.95
C GLY A 173 10.91 -43.92 -5.08
N ASP A 174 10.24 -43.32 -6.06
CA ASP A 174 10.86 -42.74 -7.25
C ASP A 174 11.60 -41.44 -6.88
N HIS A 175 12.90 -41.56 -6.58
CA HIS A 175 13.76 -40.42 -6.25
C HIS A 175 14.28 -39.77 -7.54
N LEU A 176 13.53 -38.76 -7.99
CA LEU A 176 13.99 -37.81 -9.00
C LEU A 176 15.20 -37.03 -8.47
N GLU A 177 16.38 -37.30 -9.02
CA GLU A 177 17.59 -36.53 -8.74
C GLU A 177 17.57 -35.22 -9.55
N THR A 178 18.10 -34.11 -9.02
CA THR A 178 18.01 -32.79 -9.66
C THR A 178 19.36 -32.09 -9.74
N ILE A 179 19.68 -31.48 -10.88
CA ILE A 179 20.90 -30.71 -11.09
C ILE A 179 20.60 -29.23 -10.94
N GLU A 180 21.39 -28.54 -10.11
CA GLU A 180 21.46 -27.08 -10.12
C GLU A 180 22.40 -26.57 -11.21
N ILE A 181 21.93 -25.65 -12.04
CA ILE A 181 22.71 -24.97 -13.07
C ILE A 181 23.16 -23.61 -12.51
N PRO A 182 24.46 -23.44 -12.20
CA PRO A 182 24.97 -22.22 -11.58
C PRO A 182 25.13 -21.12 -12.63
N LEU A 183 24.05 -20.37 -12.86
CA LEU A 183 24.12 -19.12 -13.60
C LEU A 183 24.79 -18.04 -12.72
N THR A 184 25.73 -17.30 -13.33
CA THR A 184 26.55 -16.30 -12.63
C THR A 184 26.16 -14.87 -13.03
N SER A 185 25.75 -14.66 -14.28
CA SER A 185 25.38 -13.35 -14.80
C SER A 185 24.01 -12.87 -14.30
N ASP A 186 23.12 -13.78 -13.93
CA ASP A 186 21.79 -13.50 -13.39
C ASP A 186 21.88 -13.09 -11.92
N SER A 187 22.70 -13.79 -11.14
CA SER A 187 23.13 -13.40 -9.80
C SER A 187 23.64 -11.96 -9.79
N GLU A 188 24.47 -11.56 -10.76
CA GLU A 188 24.89 -10.16 -10.90
C GLU A 188 23.72 -9.21 -11.23
N PHE A 189 22.85 -9.57 -12.19
CA PHE A 189 21.66 -8.78 -12.56
C PHE A 189 20.78 -8.50 -11.34
N PHE A 190 20.45 -9.52 -10.56
CA PHE A 190 19.56 -9.36 -9.41
C PHE A 190 20.24 -8.73 -8.19
N GLN A 191 21.54 -8.94 -7.97
CA GLN A 191 22.28 -8.21 -6.93
C GLN A 191 22.34 -6.71 -7.22
N ILE A 192 22.53 -6.33 -8.49
CA ILE A 192 22.42 -4.93 -8.93
C ILE A 192 21.00 -4.41 -8.68
N LEU A 193 19.97 -5.16 -9.11
CA LEU A 193 18.57 -4.76 -8.97
C LEU A 193 18.15 -4.61 -7.49
N ARG A 194 18.55 -5.54 -6.62
CA ARG A 194 18.26 -5.50 -5.18
C ARG A 194 18.89 -4.27 -4.51
N ARG A 195 20.12 -3.92 -4.87
CA ARG A 195 20.76 -2.69 -4.37
C ARG A 195 20.01 -1.45 -4.86
N GLU A 196 19.70 -1.36 -6.15
CA GLU A 196 18.96 -0.22 -6.72
C GLU A 196 17.57 -0.06 -6.09
N LEU A 197 16.85 -1.15 -5.81
CA LEU A 197 15.58 -1.12 -5.08
C LEU A 197 15.75 -0.68 -3.60
N ALA A 198 16.80 -1.12 -2.92
CA ALA A 198 17.11 -0.66 -1.56
C ALA A 198 17.57 0.81 -1.52
N ASP A 199 18.21 1.31 -2.57
CA ASP A 199 18.60 2.71 -2.71
C ASP A 199 17.36 3.60 -2.93
N LEU A 200 16.43 3.16 -3.80
CA LEU A 200 15.11 3.78 -3.99
C LEU A 200 14.27 3.83 -2.70
N ASP A 201 14.25 2.73 -1.94
CA ASP A 201 13.53 2.65 -0.66
C ASP A 201 14.05 3.67 0.37
N ARG A 202 15.39 3.80 0.52
CA ARG A 202 16.00 4.81 1.40
C ARG A 202 15.67 6.24 0.95
N VAL A 203 15.67 6.51 -0.36
CA VAL A 203 15.26 7.83 -0.88
C VAL A 203 13.78 8.10 -0.56
N GLN A 204 12.88 7.15 -0.81
CA GLN A 204 11.45 7.30 -0.52
C GLN A 204 11.18 7.54 0.98
N GLN A 205 11.81 6.77 1.86
CA GLN A 205 11.65 6.92 3.31
C GLN A 205 12.17 8.27 3.81
N SER A 206 13.36 8.68 3.37
CA SER A 206 13.95 9.99 3.72
C SER A 206 13.08 11.16 3.27
N GLU A 207 12.55 11.09 2.05
CA GLU A 207 11.73 12.15 1.47
C GLU A 207 10.31 12.20 2.05
N ARG A 208 9.71 11.04 2.35
CA ARG A 208 8.47 10.96 3.12
C ARG A 208 8.65 11.57 4.50
N HIS A 209 9.71 11.21 5.23
CA HIS A 209 9.97 11.78 6.55
C HIS A 209 10.17 13.31 6.50
N ARG A 210 10.85 13.81 5.46
CA ARG A 210 10.99 15.26 5.22
C ARG A 210 9.67 15.95 4.91
N LEU A 211 8.74 15.29 4.21
CA LEU A 211 7.39 15.79 3.99
C LEU A 211 6.59 15.85 5.30
N GLU A 212 6.62 14.79 6.10
CA GLU A 212 5.97 14.72 7.43
C GLU A 212 6.46 15.85 8.34
N GLN A 213 7.78 16.07 8.42
CA GLN A 213 8.36 17.19 9.19
C GLN A 213 7.85 18.57 8.73
N GLU A 214 7.75 18.81 7.42
CA GLU A 214 7.25 20.09 6.88
C GLU A 214 5.75 20.27 7.11
N ILE A 215 4.97 19.18 7.09
CA ILE A 215 3.54 19.17 7.43
C ILE A 215 3.33 19.49 8.92
N VAL A 216 4.01 18.79 9.83
CA VAL A 216 3.95 19.03 11.28
C VAL A 216 4.34 20.47 11.60
N LYS A 217 5.42 20.98 10.98
CA LYS A 217 5.87 22.37 11.14
C LYS A 217 4.81 23.38 10.70
N LEU A 218 4.16 23.16 9.56
CA LEU A 218 3.04 23.99 9.11
C LEU A 218 1.84 23.89 10.06
N GLY A 219 1.54 22.70 10.58
CA GLY A 219 0.52 22.49 11.61
C GLY A 219 0.78 23.34 12.86
N HIS A 220 2.03 23.41 13.34
CA HIS A 220 2.42 24.32 14.43
C HIS A 220 2.23 25.80 14.08
N GLU A 221 2.67 26.25 12.89
CA GLU A 221 2.49 27.64 12.43
C GLU A 221 0.98 28.03 12.39
N LEU A 222 0.10 27.11 12.01
CA LEU A 222 -1.35 27.32 12.02
C LEU A 222 -1.97 27.27 13.42
N ARG A 223 -1.47 26.40 14.32
CA ARG A 223 -1.88 26.36 15.74
C ARG A 223 -1.57 27.68 16.44
N ASP A 224 -0.38 28.24 16.24
CA ASP A 224 0.03 29.53 16.79
C ASP A 224 -0.79 30.69 16.22
N LEU A 225 -1.06 30.67 14.90
CA LEU A 225 -1.94 31.63 14.25
C LEU A 225 -3.37 31.60 14.84
N LYS A 226 -3.91 30.40 15.12
CA LYS A 226 -5.22 30.19 15.74
C LYS A 226 -5.27 30.64 17.20
N ALA A 227 -4.19 30.44 17.96
CA ALA A 227 -4.06 30.90 19.33
C ALA A 227 -3.98 32.43 19.43
N SER A 228 -3.46 33.11 18.40
CA SER A 228 -3.33 34.57 18.36
C SER A 228 -4.69 35.29 18.40
N LYS A 229 -4.88 36.13 19.42
CA LYS A 229 -6.14 36.86 19.66
C LYS A 229 -6.35 38.10 18.76
N SER A 230 -5.41 38.42 17.88
CA SER A 230 -5.47 39.60 16.99
C SER A 230 -6.71 39.61 16.10
N LYS A 231 -7.11 40.78 15.61
CA LYS A 231 -8.15 40.89 14.56
C LYS A 231 -7.63 40.35 13.22
N LYS A 232 -6.33 40.53 12.95
CA LYS A 232 -5.66 40.11 11.72
C LYS A 232 -5.54 38.59 11.61
N SER A 233 -5.06 37.93 12.67
CA SER A 233 -4.96 36.46 12.71
C SER A 233 -6.31 35.78 12.48
N LYS A 234 -7.40 36.33 13.03
CA LYS A 234 -8.77 35.84 12.79
C LYS A 234 -9.20 35.93 11.32
N GLN A 235 -8.81 36.99 10.60
CA GLN A 235 -9.05 37.12 9.16
C GLN A 235 -8.19 36.14 8.36
N GLU A 236 -6.97 35.88 8.81
CA GLU A 236 -6.05 34.93 8.17
C GLU A 236 -6.50 33.47 8.42
N ILE A 237 -7.05 33.13 9.58
CA ILE A 237 -7.69 31.83 9.84
C ILE A 237 -8.92 31.62 8.97
N GLU A 238 -9.72 32.66 8.70
CA GLU A 238 -10.85 32.57 7.77
C GLU A 238 -10.39 32.32 6.33
N ALA A 239 -9.33 33.03 5.89
CA ALA A 239 -8.70 32.78 4.61
C ALA A 239 -8.12 31.35 4.51
N TRP A 240 -7.49 30.85 5.57
CA TRP A 240 -7.00 29.47 5.63
C TRP A 240 -8.14 28.44 5.58
N ARG A 241 -9.27 28.68 6.23
CA ARG A 241 -10.44 27.79 6.14
C ARG A 241 -10.89 27.63 4.69
N GLN A 242 -11.05 28.74 3.96
CA GLN A 242 -11.42 28.71 2.54
C GLN A 242 -10.39 27.97 1.67
N ILE A 243 -9.09 28.15 1.96
CA ILE A 243 -8.00 27.43 1.26
C ILE A 243 -8.07 25.91 1.51
N LEU A 244 -8.32 25.49 2.76
CA LEU A 244 -8.36 24.08 3.15
C LEU A 244 -9.67 23.39 2.70
N GLU A 245 -10.77 24.13 2.65
CA GLU A 245 -12.04 23.69 2.05
C GLU A 245 -11.85 23.43 0.55
N LEU A 246 -11.35 24.41 -0.21
CA LEU A 246 -11.00 24.24 -1.63
C LEU A 246 -10.02 23.08 -1.89
N TYR A 247 -9.10 22.82 -0.96
CA TYR A 247 -8.13 21.74 -1.09
C TYR A 247 -8.76 20.36 -0.83
N SER A 248 -9.69 20.29 0.14
CA SER A 248 -10.42 19.07 0.48
C SER A 248 -11.36 18.70 -0.68
N ASP A 249 -12.14 19.67 -1.17
CA ASP A 249 -13.05 19.51 -2.31
C ASP A 249 -12.33 19.15 -3.62
N ALA A 250 -11.05 19.53 -3.75
CA ALA A 250 -10.26 19.22 -4.93
C ALA A 250 -9.79 17.75 -4.99
N GLU A 251 -9.88 17.00 -3.89
CA GLU A 251 -9.58 15.56 -3.82
C GLU A 251 -8.27 15.16 -4.53
N VAL A 252 -7.21 15.94 -4.30
CA VAL A 252 -6.01 15.95 -5.16
C VAL A 252 -5.31 14.60 -5.26
N PHE A 253 -5.24 13.84 -4.16
CA PHE A 253 -4.48 12.59 -4.11
C PHE A 253 -5.33 11.36 -3.76
N LEU A 254 -6.52 11.57 -3.19
CA LEU A 254 -7.46 10.54 -2.79
C LEU A 254 -8.84 10.91 -3.31
N SER A 255 -9.50 10.01 -4.04
CA SER A 255 -10.92 10.14 -4.40
C SER A 255 -11.81 9.56 -3.30
N SER A 256 -12.93 10.24 -3.00
CA SER A 256 -14.02 9.68 -2.19
C SER A 256 -15.16 9.08 -3.02
N HIS A 257 -15.17 9.27 -4.34
CA HIS A 257 -16.27 8.85 -5.20
C HIS A 257 -16.27 7.32 -5.41
N GLU A 258 -17.46 6.71 -5.41
CA GLU A 258 -17.63 5.24 -5.50
C GLU A 258 -16.97 4.60 -6.74
N ALA A 259 -16.83 5.34 -7.84
CA ALA A 259 -16.31 4.84 -9.12
C ALA A 259 -14.77 4.75 -9.19
N ASP A 260 -14.05 5.61 -8.44
CA ASP A 260 -12.58 5.72 -8.49
C ASP A 260 -11.94 5.86 -7.08
N ALA A 261 -12.65 5.40 -6.04
CA ALA A 261 -12.26 5.52 -4.64
C ALA A 261 -10.83 5.02 -4.34
N GLY A 262 -10.05 5.83 -3.62
CA GLY A 262 -8.68 5.50 -3.21
C GLY A 262 -7.63 6.45 -3.80
N SER A 263 -6.36 6.01 -3.85
CA SER A 263 -5.24 6.83 -4.33
C SER A 263 -5.34 7.09 -5.83
N ARG A 264 -5.31 8.37 -6.20
CA ARG A 264 -5.10 8.80 -7.59
C ARG A 264 -3.67 8.48 -8.03
N ASP A 265 -3.48 8.26 -9.33
CA ASP A 265 -2.16 8.23 -9.95
C ASP A 265 -1.56 9.64 -10.10
N TYR A 266 -0.29 9.73 -10.49
CA TYR A 266 0.38 11.01 -10.72
C TYR A 266 -0.35 11.92 -11.72
N THR A 267 -0.93 11.36 -12.79
CA THR A 267 -1.58 12.13 -13.88
C THR A 267 -2.84 12.82 -13.40
N HIS A 268 -3.77 12.06 -12.81
CA HIS A 268 -5.01 12.63 -12.25
C HIS A 268 -4.70 13.58 -11.09
N ALA A 269 -3.76 13.21 -10.20
CA ALA A 269 -3.37 14.08 -9.09
C ALA A 269 -2.75 15.41 -9.56
N GLN A 270 -1.96 15.40 -10.63
CA GLN A 270 -1.43 16.61 -11.24
C GLN A 270 -2.54 17.51 -11.82
N GLU A 271 -3.55 16.93 -12.48
CA GLU A 271 -4.67 17.68 -13.07
C GLU A 271 -5.58 18.30 -12.00
N HIS A 272 -5.90 17.55 -10.95
CA HIS A 272 -6.63 18.06 -9.79
C HIS A 272 -5.85 19.17 -9.07
N PHE A 273 -4.54 18.99 -8.82
CA PHE A 273 -3.73 20.02 -8.20
C PHE A 273 -3.62 21.29 -9.06
N GLN A 274 -3.52 21.16 -10.39
CA GLN A 274 -3.56 22.32 -11.28
C GLN A 274 -4.91 23.06 -11.23
N THR A 275 -6.01 22.31 -11.14
CA THR A 275 -7.36 22.88 -11.03
C THR A 275 -7.52 23.63 -9.70
N PHE A 276 -7.13 23.01 -8.59
CA PHE A 276 -7.04 23.65 -7.27
C PHE A 276 -6.23 24.96 -7.31
N ASN A 277 -5.02 24.94 -7.89
CA ASN A 277 -4.19 26.14 -7.98
C ASN A 277 -4.82 27.25 -8.84
N LYS A 278 -5.54 26.92 -9.92
CA LYS A 278 -6.27 27.90 -10.74
C LYS A 278 -7.40 28.54 -9.91
N THR A 279 -8.22 27.74 -9.23
CA THR A 279 -9.31 28.24 -8.36
C THR A 279 -8.76 29.08 -7.20
N LEU A 280 -7.68 28.64 -6.56
CA LEU A 280 -7.02 29.39 -5.51
C LEU A 280 -6.48 30.74 -6.02
N ALA A 281 -5.90 30.78 -7.22
CA ALA A 281 -5.38 32.00 -7.82
C ALA A 281 -6.48 33.03 -8.14
N THR A 282 -7.66 32.59 -8.61
CA THR A 282 -8.78 33.52 -8.87
C THR A 282 -9.32 34.12 -7.57
N GLN A 283 -9.47 33.34 -6.51
CA GLN A 283 -9.95 33.83 -5.21
C GLN A 283 -8.91 34.69 -4.47
N ARG A 284 -7.61 34.38 -4.63
CA ARG A 284 -6.51 35.09 -3.95
C ARG A 284 -6.43 36.58 -4.28
N ASN A 285 -6.80 36.98 -5.51
CA ASN A 285 -6.70 38.37 -5.94
C ASN A 285 -7.83 39.26 -5.39
N GLY A 286 -8.94 38.70 -4.92
CA GLY A 286 -10.09 39.44 -4.37
C GLY A 286 -10.36 39.25 -2.88
N VAL A 287 -10.20 38.01 -2.38
CA VAL A 287 -10.76 37.58 -1.08
C VAL A 287 -9.68 37.25 -0.04
N LEU A 288 -8.63 36.52 -0.43
CA LEU A 288 -7.64 35.95 0.51
C LEU A 288 -6.48 36.92 0.82
N LYS A 289 -6.74 37.94 1.66
CA LYS A 289 -5.71 38.90 2.12
C LYS A 289 -4.83 38.34 3.24
N LEU A 290 -3.79 37.59 2.87
CA LEU A 290 -2.78 37.05 3.79
C LEU A 290 -1.62 38.05 4.04
N SER A 291 -1.07 38.07 5.26
CA SER A 291 0.24 38.70 5.50
C SER A 291 1.39 37.90 4.91
N LYS A 292 2.59 38.49 4.88
CA LYS A 292 3.80 37.80 4.39
C LYS A 292 4.05 36.46 5.11
N PRO A 293 4.08 36.34 6.46
CA PRO A 293 4.23 35.05 7.12
C PRO A 293 3.15 34.02 6.75
N ALA A 294 1.88 34.43 6.66
CA ALA A 294 0.79 33.55 6.27
C ALA A 294 0.87 33.13 4.78
N ALA A 295 1.33 34.01 3.89
CA ALA A 295 1.59 33.72 2.50
C ALA A 295 2.82 32.81 2.30
N ASP A 296 3.86 32.94 3.14
CA ASP A 296 5.01 32.05 3.17
C ASP A 296 4.58 30.64 3.63
N SER A 297 3.69 30.56 4.64
CA SER A 297 3.09 29.30 5.11
C SER A 297 2.21 28.64 4.02
N LEU A 298 1.44 29.43 3.26
CA LEU A 298 0.72 28.94 2.07
C LEU A 298 1.69 28.45 0.99
N GLY A 299 2.80 29.17 0.76
CA GLY A 299 3.86 28.73 -0.15
C GLY A 299 4.43 27.37 0.24
N ARG A 300 4.61 27.10 1.53
CA ARG A 300 5.03 25.78 2.03
C ARG A 300 3.96 24.71 1.83
N PHE A 301 2.69 25.01 2.11
CA PHE A 301 1.59 24.10 1.83
C PHE A 301 1.56 23.67 0.36
N LEU A 302 1.63 24.61 -0.58
CA LEU A 302 1.68 24.30 -2.01
C LEU A 302 2.96 23.51 -2.37
N ASN A 303 4.10 23.83 -1.77
CA ASN A 303 5.36 23.12 -1.98
C ASN A 303 5.34 21.66 -1.46
N ILE A 304 4.66 21.37 -0.36
CA ILE A 304 4.43 20.00 0.14
C ILE A 304 3.72 19.17 -0.94
N ASN A 305 2.64 19.71 -1.50
CA ASN A 305 1.87 19.07 -2.56
C ASN A 305 2.69 18.87 -3.86
N VAL A 306 3.49 19.87 -4.26
CA VAL A 306 4.41 19.76 -5.42
C VAL A 306 5.49 18.68 -5.20
N LYS A 307 6.08 18.62 -4.00
CA LYS A 307 7.06 17.58 -3.64
C LYS A 307 6.42 16.19 -3.64
N LEU A 308 5.20 16.03 -3.14
CA LEU A 308 4.46 14.77 -3.17
C LEU A 308 4.20 14.31 -4.61
N LEU A 309 3.69 15.19 -5.48
CA LEU A 309 3.53 14.90 -6.92
C LEU A 309 4.86 14.50 -7.59
N ARG A 310 5.96 15.19 -7.26
CA ARG A 310 7.30 14.86 -7.79
C ARG A 310 7.77 13.48 -7.32
N LEU A 311 7.50 13.11 -6.08
CA LEU A 311 7.85 11.79 -5.53
C LEU A 311 7.00 10.67 -6.14
N MET A 312 5.68 10.87 -6.28
CA MET A 312 4.79 9.95 -7.01
C MET A 312 5.26 9.73 -8.46
N LYS A 313 5.58 10.81 -9.19
CA LYS A 313 6.11 10.73 -10.56
C LYS A 313 7.39 9.90 -10.64
N PHE A 314 8.31 10.12 -9.71
CA PHE A 314 9.55 9.36 -9.61
C PHE A 314 9.30 7.87 -9.30
N GLN A 315 8.32 7.57 -8.43
CA GLN A 315 7.88 6.21 -8.11
C GLN A 315 7.29 5.51 -9.35
N ASP A 316 6.39 6.16 -10.09
CA ASP A 316 5.77 5.61 -11.30
C ASP A 316 6.77 5.35 -12.42
N ILE A 317 7.72 6.27 -12.63
CA ILE A 317 8.78 6.13 -13.64
C ILE A 317 9.69 4.93 -13.32
N ASN A 318 10.10 4.76 -12.05
CA ASN A 318 10.91 3.63 -11.63
C ASN A 318 10.13 2.30 -11.61
N ARG A 319 8.87 2.28 -11.13
CA ARG A 319 7.99 1.10 -11.18
C ARG A 319 7.76 0.63 -12.62
N THR A 320 7.60 1.57 -13.56
CA THR A 320 7.51 1.28 -15.00
C THR A 320 8.82 0.71 -15.54
N ALA A 321 9.97 1.22 -15.11
CA ALA A 321 11.29 0.70 -15.51
C ALA A 321 11.54 -0.70 -14.95
N LEU A 322 11.13 -0.98 -13.70
CA LEU A 322 11.19 -2.30 -13.07
C LEU A 322 10.37 -3.33 -13.86
N SER A 323 9.09 -3.04 -14.14
CA SER A 323 8.24 -3.93 -14.94
C SER A 323 8.83 -4.15 -16.34
N LYS A 324 9.36 -3.10 -16.98
CA LYS A 324 9.96 -3.19 -18.33
C LYS A 324 11.37 -3.81 -18.36
N ILE A 325 12.06 -3.96 -17.23
CA ILE A 325 13.34 -4.68 -17.17
C ILE A 325 13.10 -6.15 -16.83
N MET A 326 12.17 -6.47 -15.93
CA MET A 326 11.74 -7.85 -15.66
C MET A 326 11.12 -8.51 -16.91
N LYS A 327 10.14 -7.86 -17.56
CA LYS A 327 9.60 -8.32 -18.87
C LYS A 327 10.67 -8.46 -19.96
N LYS A 328 11.83 -7.81 -19.82
CA LYS A 328 12.96 -7.96 -20.76
C LYS A 328 13.86 -9.13 -20.40
N PHE A 329 14.06 -9.40 -19.11
CA PHE A 329 14.79 -10.55 -18.61
C PHE A 329 14.10 -11.81 -19.16
N ASP A 330 12.84 -12.04 -18.82
CA ASP A 330 12.07 -13.22 -19.23
C ASP A 330 11.99 -13.37 -20.75
N LYS A 331 11.69 -12.30 -21.50
CA LYS A 331 11.65 -12.37 -22.98
C LYS A 331 13.01 -12.69 -23.64
N ARG A 332 14.13 -12.55 -22.91
CA ARG A 332 15.49 -12.81 -23.41
C ARG A 332 16.08 -14.12 -22.91
N THR A 333 15.67 -14.57 -21.73
CA THR A 333 16.24 -15.74 -21.05
C THR A 333 15.28 -16.93 -20.98
N ALA A 334 13.98 -16.73 -21.19
CA ALA A 334 12.93 -17.73 -20.99
C ALA A 334 12.93 -18.38 -19.58
N LEU A 335 13.54 -17.73 -18.58
CA LEU A 335 13.62 -18.25 -17.20
C LEU A 335 12.35 -17.97 -16.36
N HIS A 336 11.36 -17.26 -16.90
CA HIS A 336 10.10 -16.91 -16.23
C HIS A 336 10.27 -16.27 -14.83
N ALA A 337 11.37 -15.53 -14.62
CA ALA A 337 11.72 -14.91 -13.35
C ALA A 337 10.66 -13.92 -12.84
N GLN A 338 9.81 -13.38 -13.72
CA GLN A 338 8.75 -12.48 -13.32
C GLN A 338 7.62 -13.19 -12.55
N SER A 339 7.36 -14.49 -12.70
CA SER A 339 6.36 -15.16 -11.86
C SER A 339 6.94 -15.58 -10.50
N SER A 340 8.15 -16.16 -10.49
CA SER A 340 8.75 -16.71 -9.27
C SER A 340 9.45 -15.67 -8.38
N ILE A 341 10.02 -14.61 -8.95
CA ILE A 341 10.85 -13.63 -8.21
C ILE A 341 10.14 -12.29 -7.99
N GLN A 342 9.12 -11.94 -8.79
CA GLN A 342 8.41 -10.68 -8.64
C GLN A 342 7.68 -10.58 -7.29
N SER A 343 7.17 -11.67 -6.72
CA SER A 343 6.57 -11.68 -5.37
C SER A 343 7.58 -11.20 -4.32
N SER A 344 8.76 -11.84 -4.24
CA SER A 344 9.81 -11.48 -3.28
C SER A 344 10.43 -10.10 -3.52
N LEU A 345 10.47 -9.62 -4.77
CA LEU A 345 11.01 -8.28 -5.10
C LEU A 345 9.96 -7.15 -5.00
N ILE A 346 8.67 -7.43 -5.15
CA ILE A 346 7.59 -6.43 -5.01
C ILE A 346 7.18 -6.20 -3.56
N THR A 347 7.41 -7.15 -2.66
CA THR A 347 7.27 -6.92 -1.20
C THR A 347 8.32 -5.92 -0.64
N ALA A 348 9.22 -5.38 -1.48
CA ALA A 348 10.05 -4.24 -1.10
C ALA A 348 9.18 -3.04 -0.65
N PRO A 349 9.46 -2.41 0.52
CA PRO A 349 8.57 -1.38 1.10
C PRO A 349 8.28 -0.20 0.14
N TYR A 350 9.28 0.16 -0.67
CA TYR A 350 9.20 1.09 -1.80
C TYR A 350 7.96 0.92 -2.71
N LEU A 351 7.52 -0.31 -2.98
CA LEU A 351 6.43 -0.63 -3.92
C LEU A 351 5.08 -0.90 -3.23
N ALA A 352 5.10 -1.23 -1.94
CA ALA A 352 3.91 -1.55 -1.15
C ALA A 352 3.30 -0.32 -0.45
N GLN A 353 4.06 0.76 -0.25
CA GLN A 353 3.62 1.91 0.53
C GLN A 353 2.87 2.95 -0.33
N ASP A 354 1.58 3.14 -0.02
CA ASP A 354 0.73 4.21 -0.54
C ASP A 354 1.13 5.55 0.10
N LEU A 355 2.13 6.20 -0.51
CA LEU A 355 2.69 7.48 -0.11
C LEU A 355 1.64 8.60 -0.07
N ALA A 356 0.74 8.61 -1.05
CA ALA A 356 -0.35 9.59 -1.16
C ALA A 356 -1.25 9.51 0.07
N ARG A 357 -1.75 8.31 0.39
CA ARG A 357 -2.58 8.07 1.58
C ARG A 357 -1.89 8.43 2.89
N ALA A 358 -0.63 8.01 3.06
CA ALA A 358 0.14 8.34 4.27
C ALA A 358 0.29 9.87 4.45
N THR A 359 0.64 10.57 3.37
CA THR A 359 0.85 12.03 3.41
C THR A 359 -0.47 12.79 3.61
N CYS A 360 -1.56 12.36 2.96
CA CYS A 360 -2.89 12.92 3.16
C CYS A 360 -3.43 12.69 4.58
N PHE A 361 -3.14 11.54 5.19
CA PHE A 361 -3.46 11.28 6.59
C PHE A 361 -2.75 12.30 7.51
N THR A 362 -1.45 12.49 7.35
CA THR A 362 -0.69 13.50 8.13
C THR A 362 -1.19 14.93 7.88
N ILE A 363 -1.57 15.29 6.65
CA ILE A 363 -2.19 16.59 6.35
C ILE A 363 -3.55 16.74 7.07
N SER A 364 -4.36 15.69 7.09
CA SER A 364 -5.65 15.70 7.79
C SER A 364 -5.46 15.92 9.31
N GLU A 365 -4.56 15.14 9.91
CA GLU A 365 -4.27 15.18 11.35
C GLU A 365 -3.64 16.51 11.80
N GLU A 366 -2.61 16.99 11.09
CA GLU A 366 -1.82 18.15 11.51
C GLU A 366 -2.32 19.50 11.00
N ILE A 367 -3.09 19.53 9.89
CA ILE A 367 -3.51 20.77 9.23
C ILE A 367 -5.03 20.92 9.24
N LEU A 368 -5.79 19.95 8.72
CA LEU A 368 -7.25 20.09 8.60
C LEU A 368 -7.94 20.15 9.98
N ASN A 369 -7.55 19.28 10.91
CA ASN A 369 -8.08 19.30 12.28
C ASN A 369 -7.73 20.58 13.06
N VAL A 370 -6.67 21.31 12.69
CA VAL A 370 -6.30 22.57 13.35
C VAL A 370 -7.27 23.69 12.98
N ILE A 371 -7.78 23.73 11.75
CA ILE A 371 -8.73 24.76 11.28
C ILE A 371 -10.01 24.05 10.79
N PRO A 372 -10.97 23.79 11.70
CA PRO A 372 -12.18 23.04 11.36
C PRO A 372 -12.96 23.70 10.22
N ALA A 373 -13.38 22.88 9.26
CA ALA A 373 -14.26 23.28 8.18
C ALA A 373 -15.66 23.60 8.70
N LEU A 374 -16.41 24.45 7.99
CA LEU A 374 -17.78 24.79 8.40
C LEU A 374 -18.76 23.64 8.10
N ASN A 375 -18.51 22.89 7.03
CA ASN A 375 -19.40 21.87 6.47
C ASN A 375 -19.69 20.73 7.46
N ASP A 376 -18.70 20.33 8.27
CA ASP A 376 -18.80 19.30 9.32
C ASP A 376 -19.83 19.63 10.42
N TYR A 377 -20.26 20.90 10.52
CA TYR A 377 -21.09 21.41 11.60
C TYR A 377 -22.44 21.98 11.13
N LEU A 378 -22.76 21.84 9.84
CA LEU A 378 -24.03 22.29 9.27
C LEU A 378 -25.21 21.44 9.77
N CYS A 379 -26.35 22.08 9.97
CA CYS A 379 -27.57 21.40 10.36
C CYS A 379 -28.21 20.74 9.13
N PRO A 380 -28.44 19.40 9.11
CA PRO A 380 -28.95 18.68 7.93
C PRO A 380 -30.34 19.12 7.43
N VAL A 381 -31.07 19.91 8.22
CA VAL A 381 -32.42 20.40 7.89
C VAL A 381 -32.40 21.80 7.25
N CYS A 382 -31.34 22.59 7.48
CA CYS A 382 -31.28 23.98 7.02
C CYS A 382 -29.92 24.44 6.48
N PHE A 383 -28.97 23.51 6.29
CA PHE A 383 -27.67 23.70 5.62
C PHE A 383 -26.89 24.95 6.08
N THR A 384 -27.06 25.32 7.35
CA THR A 384 -26.40 26.42 8.05
C THR A 384 -25.89 25.90 9.38
N ILE A 385 -24.90 26.55 9.98
CA ILE A 385 -24.28 26.10 11.24
C ILE A 385 -25.33 25.69 12.28
N SER A 386 -25.07 24.58 12.99
CA SER A 386 -25.99 23.96 13.96
C SER A 386 -26.15 24.77 15.26
N TRP A 387 -26.41 26.08 15.15
CA TRP A 387 -26.34 27.01 16.27
C TRP A 387 -27.41 26.73 17.34
N LYS A 388 -26.97 26.79 18.61
CA LYS A 388 -27.60 26.11 19.75
C LYS A 388 -27.87 24.64 19.39
N PRO A 389 -26.81 23.83 19.25
CA PRO A 389 -26.92 22.44 18.80
C PRO A 389 -27.70 21.62 19.81
N VAL A 390 -28.70 20.88 19.35
CA VAL A 390 -29.47 19.92 20.12
C VAL A 390 -29.01 18.52 19.70
N ARG A 391 -28.43 17.76 20.62
CA ARG A 391 -28.07 16.34 20.40
C ARG A 391 -29.25 15.47 20.82
N LEU A 392 -29.87 14.80 19.86
CA LEU A 392 -30.93 13.82 20.12
C LEU A 392 -30.36 12.56 20.77
N ARG A 393 -31.21 11.72 21.39
CA ARG A 393 -30.79 10.43 21.98
C ARG A 393 -30.07 9.51 20.97
N CYS A 394 -30.40 9.60 19.68
CA CYS A 394 -29.69 8.92 18.60
C CYS A 394 -28.36 9.59 18.18
N ASN A 395 -27.75 10.43 19.02
CA ASN A 395 -26.52 11.22 18.83
C ASN A 395 -26.48 12.23 17.66
N HIS A 396 -27.44 12.20 16.73
CA HIS A 396 -27.57 13.20 15.66
C HIS A 396 -27.85 14.61 16.19
N ILE A 397 -27.24 15.61 15.54
CA ILE A 397 -27.23 17.01 15.98
C ILE A 397 -27.97 17.90 14.98
N PHE A 398 -28.79 18.81 15.49
CA PHE A 398 -29.53 19.81 14.72
C PHE A 398 -29.50 21.17 15.41
N CYS A 399 -29.75 22.28 14.71
CA CYS A 399 -29.96 23.56 15.38
C CYS A 399 -31.31 23.57 16.14
N ILE A 400 -31.37 24.29 17.26
CA ILE A 400 -32.58 24.36 18.11
C ILE A 400 -33.85 24.72 17.34
N ARG A 401 -33.74 25.61 16.34
CA ARG A 401 -34.89 26.08 15.55
C ARG A 401 -35.48 24.97 14.69
N CYS A 402 -34.64 24.11 14.09
CA CYS A 402 -35.10 22.97 13.31
C CYS A 402 -35.82 21.92 14.17
N ILE A 403 -35.33 21.64 15.38
CA ILE A 403 -36.02 20.73 16.32
C ILE A 403 -37.40 21.28 16.71
N ILE A 404 -37.49 22.55 17.11
CA ILE A 404 -38.78 23.19 17.44
C ILE A 404 -39.77 23.12 16.26
N VAL A 405 -39.30 23.35 15.03
CA VAL A 405 -40.14 23.26 13.83
C VAL A 405 -40.60 21.83 13.54
N LEU A 406 -39.76 20.82 13.79
CA LEU A 406 -40.15 19.40 13.63
C LEU A 406 -41.18 18.98 14.69
N GLN A 407 -40.94 19.33 15.96
CA GLN A 407 -41.86 19.05 17.08
C GLN A 407 -43.25 19.66 16.83
N ARG A 408 -43.32 20.94 16.45
CA ARG A 408 -44.60 21.61 16.12
C ARG A 408 -45.32 21.03 14.91
N ARG A 409 -44.60 20.38 13.99
CA ARG A 409 -45.16 19.67 12.83
C ARG A 409 -45.53 18.22 13.15
N GLY A 410 -45.43 17.78 14.41
CA GLY A 410 -45.69 16.40 14.81
C GLY A 410 -44.71 15.37 14.23
N LYS A 411 -43.54 15.80 13.74
CA LYS A 411 -42.54 14.89 13.16
C LYS A 411 -41.69 14.28 14.28
N THR A 412 -42.05 13.06 14.68
CA THR A 412 -41.42 12.30 15.78
C THR A 412 -40.04 11.74 15.43
N HIS A 413 -39.81 11.40 14.16
CA HIS A 413 -38.63 10.67 13.70
C HIS A 413 -37.46 11.59 13.33
N CYS A 414 -36.24 11.15 13.66
CA CYS A 414 -34.99 11.81 13.31
C CYS A 414 -34.80 11.86 11.77
N PRO A 415 -34.51 13.02 11.17
CA PRO A 415 -34.29 13.13 9.72
C PRO A 415 -33.17 12.26 9.14
N LEU A 416 -32.20 11.82 9.96
CA LEU A 416 -31.05 11.02 9.51
C LEU A 416 -31.28 9.52 9.70
N CYS A 417 -31.44 9.05 10.94
CA CYS A 417 -31.59 7.61 11.24
C CYS A 417 -33.04 7.12 11.36
N ARG A 418 -34.04 8.00 11.22
CA ARG A 418 -35.48 7.69 11.38
C ARG A 418 -35.92 7.21 12.76
N GLU A 419 -35.05 7.20 13.76
CA GLU A 419 -35.36 6.86 15.15
C GLU A 419 -36.36 7.86 15.78
N SER A 420 -37.30 7.40 16.61
CA SER A 420 -38.37 8.24 17.18
C SER A 420 -37.93 8.99 18.44
N VAL A 421 -37.14 10.05 18.25
CA VAL A 421 -36.48 10.81 19.34
C VAL A 421 -36.74 12.33 19.35
N VAL A 422 -37.47 12.86 18.36
CA VAL A 422 -37.60 14.32 18.21
C VAL A 422 -38.50 14.95 19.27
N MET A 423 -39.56 14.25 19.70
CA MET A 423 -40.52 14.78 20.68
C MET A 423 -39.97 14.85 22.11
N GLU A 424 -38.90 14.12 22.39
CA GLU A 424 -38.29 14.04 23.73
C GLU A 424 -37.21 15.12 23.94
N ALA A 425 -36.80 15.81 22.87
CA ALA A 425 -35.71 16.77 22.91
C ALA A 425 -36.13 18.06 23.65
N THR A 426 -35.54 18.29 24.82
CA THR A 426 -35.75 19.48 25.66
C THR A 426 -34.59 20.47 25.55
N ALA A 427 -34.61 21.52 26.39
CA ALA A 427 -33.49 22.44 26.56
C ALA A 427 -32.23 21.77 27.14
N ASP A 428 -32.35 20.60 27.78
CA ASP A 428 -31.24 19.87 28.41
C ASP A 428 -30.40 19.12 27.37
N ASN A 429 -30.99 18.77 26.23
CA ASN A 429 -30.30 18.18 25.08
C ASN A 429 -29.42 19.18 24.30
N VAL A 430 -29.34 20.44 24.73
CA VAL A 430 -28.49 21.46 24.09
C VAL A 430 -27.03 21.23 24.45
N ASP A 431 -26.21 20.89 23.46
CA ASP A 431 -24.78 20.70 23.63
C ASP A 431 -24.08 22.05 23.89
N ARG A 432 -23.66 22.24 25.14
CA ARG A 432 -23.00 23.47 25.62
C ARG A 432 -21.52 23.54 25.20
N GLU A 433 -20.87 22.40 25.02
CA GLU A 433 -19.46 22.32 24.62
C GLU A 433 -19.33 22.66 23.14
N LEU A 434 -20.15 22.05 22.29
CA LEU A 434 -20.22 22.35 20.86
C LEU A 434 -20.71 23.79 20.63
N MET A 435 -21.64 24.31 21.46
CA MET A 435 -22.02 25.72 21.40
C MET A 435 -20.84 26.65 21.74
N LYS A 436 -20.00 26.32 22.72
CA LYS A 436 -18.78 27.10 23.03
C LYS A 436 -17.79 27.02 21.87
N PHE A 437 -17.54 25.82 21.34
CA PHE A 437 -16.68 25.61 20.17
C PHE A 437 -17.14 26.43 18.95
N PHE A 438 -18.44 26.49 18.65
CA PHE A 438 -18.98 27.35 17.60
C PHE A 438 -18.75 28.84 17.88
N LYS A 439 -18.98 29.31 19.11
CA LYS A 439 -18.68 30.69 19.49
C LYS A 439 -17.20 31.03 19.32
N ASP A 440 -16.29 30.07 19.46
CA ASP A 440 -14.86 30.33 19.36
C ASP A 440 -14.32 30.29 17.92
N ASN A 441 -14.78 29.32 17.11
CA ASN A 441 -14.26 29.06 15.76
C ASN A 441 -15.07 29.73 14.60
N PHE A 442 -16.38 29.96 14.76
CA PHE A 442 -17.31 30.36 13.67
C PHE A 442 -18.14 31.62 14.04
N LYS A 443 -17.44 32.67 14.46
CA LYS A 443 -18.06 33.87 15.09
C LYS A 443 -19.03 34.64 14.18
N ALA A 444 -18.80 34.63 12.86
CA ALA A 444 -19.67 35.31 11.91
C ALA A 444 -20.97 34.52 11.72
N ASP A 445 -20.86 33.23 11.45
CA ASP A 445 -21.96 32.28 11.20
C ASP A 445 -22.86 32.15 12.41
N VAL A 446 -22.28 32.06 13.61
CA VAL A 446 -23.01 32.09 14.88
C VAL A 446 -23.83 33.36 15.05
N LYS A 447 -23.26 34.54 14.74
CA LYS A 447 -23.98 35.82 14.82
C LYS A 447 -25.06 35.97 13.75
N GLN A 448 -24.84 35.44 12.56
CA GLN A 448 -25.85 35.37 11.51
C GLN A 448 -27.00 34.45 11.94
N LYS A 449 -26.68 33.23 12.37
CA LYS A 449 -27.69 32.24 12.76
C LYS A 449 -28.45 32.59 14.03
N GLN A 450 -27.83 33.29 14.98
CA GLN A 450 -28.52 33.81 16.15
C GLN A 450 -29.59 34.86 15.75
N ARG A 451 -29.27 35.78 14.83
CA ARG A 451 -30.23 36.77 14.32
C ARG A 451 -31.40 36.11 13.56
N GLU A 452 -31.12 35.11 12.72
CA GLU A 452 -32.16 34.31 12.06
C GLU A 452 -33.08 33.60 13.07
N ASN A 453 -32.50 32.99 14.11
CA ASN A 453 -33.26 32.32 15.16
C ASN A 453 -34.12 33.31 15.98
N GLU A 454 -33.60 34.50 16.28
CA GLU A 454 -34.31 35.58 16.98
C GLU A 454 -35.48 36.12 16.14
N LEU A 455 -35.24 36.41 14.86
CA LEU A 455 -36.28 36.84 13.93
C LEU A 455 -37.39 35.79 13.80
N ALA A 456 -37.03 34.52 13.60
CA ALA A 456 -38.00 33.43 13.47
C ALA A 456 -38.79 33.18 14.78
N ALA A 457 -38.18 33.39 15.95
CA ALA A 457 -38.87 33.32 17.24
C ALA A 457 -39.77 34.54 17.50
N GLY A 458 -39.41 35.71 16.96
CA GLY A 458 -40.26 36.90 16.95
C GLY A 458 -41.51 36.70 16.08
N ILE A 459 -41.34 36.16 14.88
CA ILE A 459 -42.44 35.80 13.96
C ILE A 459 -43.36 34.74 14.60
N ASP A 460 -42.81 33.75 15.31
CA ASP A 460 -43.62 32.77 16.06
C ASP A 460 -44.52 33.40 17.13
N ARG A 461 -44.06 34.49 17.76
CA ARG A 461 -44.72 35.11 18.92
C ARG A 461 -45.68 36.24 18.52
N TRP A 462 -45.34 36.97 17.46
CA TRP A 462 -46.00 38.21 17.07
C TRP A 462 -46.56 38.18 15.63
N GLY A 463 -46.43 37.06 14.92
CA GLY A 463 -46.85 36.90 13.54
C GLY A 463 -45.89 37.50 12.52
N ALA A 464 -46.21 37.33 11.23
CA ALA A 464 -45.36 37.74 10.11
C ALA A 464 -45.05 39.26 10.06
N GLN A 465 -45.94 40.08 10.62
CA GLN A 465 -45.78 41.54 10.70
C GLN A 465 -44.53 41.96 11.50
N TYR A 466 -44.02 41.09 12.38
CA TYR A 466 -42.79 41.34 13.14
C TYR A 466 -41.57 41.58 12.24
N GLU A 467 -41.46 40.90 11.09
CA GLU A 467 -40.34 41.09 10.16
C GLU A 467 -40.29 42.52 9.59
N GLN A 468 -41.46 43.16 9.41
CA GLN A 468 -41.55 44.52 8.88
C GLN A 468 -41.19 45.54 9.97
N SER A 469 -41.59 45.31 11.23
CA SER A 469 -41.24 46.16 12.37
C SER A 469 -39.72 46.27 12.62
N GLN A 470 -38.95 45.21 12.31
CA GLN A 470 -37.49 45.20 12.39
C GLN A 470 -36.80 46.12 11.37
N LYS A 471 -37.50 46.57 10.32
CA LYS A 471 -36.98 47.45 9.26
C LYS A 471 -37.25 48.94 9.54
N CYS A 472 -38.08 49.26 10.55
CA CYS A 472 -38.37 50.63 10.95
C CYS A 472 -37.26 51.18 11.85
N VAL A 473 -36.41 52.04 11.28
CA VAL A 473 -35.56 52.93 12.08
C VAL A 473 -36.46 54.04 12.63
N ILE A 474 -36.64 54.08 13.95
CA ILE A 474 -37.19 55.26 14.62
C ILE A 474 -36.10 56.33 14.54
N MET A 475 -36.37 57.40 13.79
CA MET A 475 -35.54 58.62 13.74
C MET A 475 -35.80 59.50 14.96
#